data_AF-A0A843A117-F1
#
_entry.id   AF-A0A843A117-F1
#
_cell.length_a   1.000
_cell.length_b   1.000
_cell.length_c   1.000
_cell.angle_alpha   90.00
_cell.angle_beta   90.00
_cell.angle_gamma   90.00
#
_symmetry.space_group_name_H-M   'P 1'
#
loop_
_entity.id
_entity.type
_entity.pdbx_description
1 polymer ?
#
loop_
_entity_poly.entity_id
_entity_poly.type
_entity_poly.pdbx_seq_one_letter_code
_entity_poly.pdbx_strand_id
1 'polypeptide(L)'
;MLGYYIGFAGAGQNITMLRYNASDYLRRAAENLSFGNMENVTLLMENFTVIEQAYEEAQQQYQEYRYQIDGYIFFSTIREIPDQ
;
A
#
# COMPACT_ATOMS: atom_id res chain seq x y z
N MET A 1 -16.82 -12.97 -3.91
CA MET A 1 -17.07 -11.52 -3.89
C MET A 1 -16.65 -10.85 -2.59
N LEU A 2 -17.26 -11.15 -1.44
CA LEU A 2 -16.92 -10.48 -0.16
C LEU A 2 -15.42 -10.54 0.18
N GLY A 3 -14.76 -11.68 -0.08
CA GLY A 3 -13.31 -11.83 0.15
C GLY A 3 -12.44 -10.82 -0.61
N TYR A 4 -12.82 -10.41 -1.83
CA TYR A 4 -12.06 -9.40 -2.59
C TYR A 4 -12.21 -8.00 -1.98
N TYR A 5 -13.40 -7.66 -1.49
CA TYR A 5 -13.61 -6.37 -0.78
C TYR A 5 -12.87 -6.33 0.56
N ILE A 6 -12.87 -7.45 1.31
CA ILE A 6 -12.08 -7.58 2.54
C ILE A 6 -10.58 -7.45 2.20
N GLY A 7 -10.11 -8.15 1.16
CA GLY A 7 -8.72 -8.07 0.70
C GLY A 7 -8.34 -6.66 0.27
N PHE A 8 -9.20 -5.99 -0.50
CA PHE A 8 -9.01 -4.60 -0.94
C PHE A 8 -8.89 -3.63 0.25
N ALA A 9 -9.79 -3.73 1.23
CA ALA A 9 -9.74 -2.92 2.44
C ALA A 9 -8.46 -3.19 3.26
N GLY A 10 -8.08 -4.46 3.40
CA GLY A 10 -6.84 -4.86 4.08
C GLY A 10 -5.59 -4.33 3.40
N ALA A 11 -5.53 -4.40 2.06
CA ALA A 11 -4.43 -3.85 1.28
C ALA A 11 -4.35 -2.31 1.43
N GLY A 12 -5.49 -1.61 1.41
CA GLY A 12 -5.54 -0.16 1.64
C GLY A 12 -5.09 0.24 3.06
N GLN A 13 -5.45 -0.55 4.07
CA GLN A 13 -4.96 -0.38 5.44
C GLN A 13 -3.45 -0.58 5.51
N ASN A 14 -2.92 -1.62 4.87
CA ASN A 14 -1.48 -1.90 4.83
C ASN A 14 -0.70 -0.75 4.18
N ILE A 15 -1.14 -0.27 3.02
CA ILE A 15 -0.61 0.92 2.35
C ILE A 15 -0.57 2.13 3.30
N THR A 16 -1.67 2.37 4.04
CA THR A 16 -1.74 3.51 4.98
C THR A 16 -0.72 3.39 6.10
N MET A 17 -0.57 2.20 6.68
CA MET A 17 0.42 1.92 7.72
C MET A 17 1.85 2.09 7.22
N LEU A 18 2.15 1.60 6.01
CA LEU A 18 3.48 1.74 5.40
C LEU A 18 3.83 3.22 5.15
N ARG A 19 2.89 4.03 4.64
CA ARG A 19 3.11 5.48 4.47
C ARG A 19 3.36 6.19 5.79
N TYR A 20 2.65 5.81 6.84
CA TYR A 20 2.87 6.36 8.18
C TYR A 20 4.29 6.04 8.68
N ASN A 21 4.72 4.79 8.59
CA ASN A 21 6.05 4.36 9.01
C ASN A 21 7.16 5.04 8.19
N ALA A 22 6.99 5.13 6.86
CA ALA A 22 7.92 5.84 5.98
C ALA A 22 8.10 7.30 6.40
N SER A 23 6.98 7.99 6.68
CA SER A 23 6.99 9.37 7.16
C SER A 23 7.68 9.51 8.51
N ASP A 24 7.47 8.56 9.43
CA ASP A 24 8.14 8.57 10.74
C ASP A 24 9.65 8.35 10.62
N TYR A 25 10.11 7.44 9.75
CA TYR A 25 11.54 7.24 9.50
C TYR A 25 12.20 8.48 8.91
N LEU A 26 11.58 9.13 7.92
CA LEU A 26 12.10 10.37 7.35
C LEU A 26 12.17 11.50 8.40
N ARG A 27 11.14 11.65 9.24
CA ARG A 27 11.13 12.63 10.33
C ARG A 27 12.29 12.37 11.29
N ARG A 28 12.46 11.14 11.76
CA ARG A 28 13.55 10.77 12.68
C ARG A 28 14.92 10.93 12.04
N ALA A 29 15.05 10.65 10.74
CA ALA A 29 16.31 10.84 10.02
C ALA A 29 16.67 12.32 9.98
N ALA A 30 15.72 13.21 9.68
CA ALA A 30 15.93 14.66 9.72
C ALA A 30 16.31 15.15 11.13
N GLU A 31 15.68 14.63 12.18
CA GLU A 31 16.04 14.94 13.57
C GLU A 31 17.47 14.50 13.90
N ASN A 32 17.86 13.26 13.56
CA ASN A 32 19.22 12.76 13.82
C ASN A 32 20.27 13.51 13.01
N LEU A 33 19.95 13.91 11.77
CA LEU A 33 20.81 14.76 10.95
C LEU A 33 21.07 16.10 11.64
N SER A 34 20.05 16.71 12.24
CA SER A 34 20.18 17.97 12.98
C SER A 34 21.06 17.85 14.22
N PHE A 35 21.12 16.68 14.84
CA PHE A 35 22.01 16.37 15.97
C PHE A 35 23.39 15.85 15.56
N GLY A 36 23.67 15.71 14.26
CA GLY A 36 24.94 15.18 13.75
C GLY A 36 25.12 13.67 13.93
N ASN A 37 24.05 12.92 14.24
CA ASN A 37 24.11 11.47 14.44
C ASN A 37 23.92 10.73 13.11
N MET A 38 24.96 10.69 12.30
CA MET A 38 24.92 10.13 10.94
C MET A 38 24.71 8.61 10.91
N GLU A 39 25.16 7.86 11.91
CA GLU A 39 24.95 6.40 11.98
C GLU A 39 23.45 6.08 12.08
N ASN A 40 22.72 6.79 12.95
CA ASN A 40 21.28 6.65 13.04
C ASN A 40 20.57 7.09 11.77
N VAL A 41 21.04 8.15 11.09
CA VAL A 41 20.48 8.58 9.80
C VAL A 41 20.56 7.45 8.77
N THR A 42 21.73 6.82 8.62
CA THR A 42 21.92 5.71 7.67
C THR A 42 20.95 4.57 7.96
N LEU A 43 20.85 4.12 9.21
CA LEU A 43 19.94 3.04 9.60
C LEU A 43 18.46 3.39 9.33
N LEU A 44 18.06 4.64 9.58
CA LEU A 44 16.68 5.09 9.33
C LEU A 44 16.38 5.16 7.83
N MET A 45 17.35 5.56 7.01
CA MET A 45 17.19 5.58 5.54
C MET A 45 17.17 4.17 4.94
N GLU A 46 17.92 3.22 5.48
CA GLU A 46 17.83 1.81 5.11
C GLU A 46 16.43 1.25 5.41
N ASN A 47 15.92 1.49 6.62
CA ASN A 47 14.57 1.09 6.99
C ASN A 47 13.49 1.75 6.12
N PHE A 48 13.66 3.03 5.77
CA PHE A 48 12.78 3.72 4.82
C PHE A 48 12.77 3.01 3.45
N THR A 49 13.94 2.64 2.94
CA THR A 49 14.08 1.93 1.65
C THR A 49 13.35 0.58 1.67
N VAL A 50 13.45 -0.16 2.78
CA VAL A 50 12.71 -1.43 2.96
C VAL A 50 11.19 -1.19 2.96
N ILE A 51 10.72 -0.10 3.59
CA ILE A 51 9.29 0.26 3.59
C ILE A 51 8.82 0.67 2.19
N GLU A 52 9.64 1.36 1.39
CA GLU A 52 9.29 1.69 0.01
C GLU A 52 9.06 0.43 -0.84
N GLN A 53 9.93 -0.57 -0.71
CA GLN A 53 9.76 -1.85 -1.41
C GLN A 53 8.46 -2.56 -0.98
N ALA A 54 8.21 -2.65 0.33
CA ALA A 54 6.97 -3.23 0.84
C ALA A 54 5.72 -2.45 0.40
N TYR A 55 5.84 -1.13 0.24
CA TYR A 55 4.76 -0.27 -0.24
C TYR A 55 4.43 -0.55 -1.71
N GLU A 56 5.44 -0.76 -2.57
CA GLU A 56 5.22 -1.13 -3.97
C GLU A 56 4.47 -2.46 -4.10
N GLU A 57 4.86 -3.47 -3.32
CA GLU A 57 4.15 -4.76 -3.28
C GLU A 57 2.70 -4.61 -2.79
N ALA A 58 2.48 -3.83 -1.74
CA ALA A 58 1.13 -3.56 -1.22
C ALA A 58 0.27 -2.80 -2.23
N GLN A 59 0.86 -1.87 -2.99
CA GLN A 59 0.20 -1.17 -4.10
C GLN A 59 -0.21 -2.14 -5.19
N GLN A 60 0.66 -3.07 -5.58
CA GLN A 60 0.32 -4.07 -6.58
C GLN A 60 -0.88 -4.92 -6.13
N GLN A 61 -0.86 -5.44 -4.89
CA GLN A 61 -1.97 -6.22 -4.34
C GLN A 61 -3.29 -5.43 -4.30
N TYR A 62 -3.23 -4.15 -3.92
CA TYR A 62 -4.39 -3.27 -3.93
C TYR A 62 -4.98 -3.12 -5.34
N GLN A 63 -4.13 -2.93 -6.36
CA GLN A 63 -4.60 -2.85 -7.75
C GLN A 63 -5.17 -4.18 -8.25
N GLU A 64 -4.59 -5.32 -7.87
CA GLU A 64 -5.13 -6.63 -8.21
C GLU A 64 -6.54 -6.82 -7.65
N TYR A 65 -6.77 -6.51 -6.37
CA TYR A 65 -8.10 -6.57 -5.78
C TYR A 65 -9.08 -5.59 -6.42
N ARG A 66 -8.63 -4.37 -6.71
CA ARG A 66 -9.43 -3.37 -7.41
C ARG A 66 -9.86 -3.89 -8.79
N TYR A 67 -8.94 -4.43 -9.57
CA TYR A 67 -9.22 -4.96 -10.90
C TYR A 67 -10.23 -6.10 -10.85
N GLN A 68 -10.13 -7.00 -9.87
CA GLN A 68 -11.13 -8.04 -9.67
C GLN A 68 -12.50 -7.42 -9.37
N ILE A 69 -12.59 -6.50 -8.41
CA ILE A 69 -13.85 -5.81 -8.05
C ILE A 69 -14.46 -5.10 -9.27
N ASP A 70 -13.68 -4.28 -9.97
CA ASP A 70 -14.11 -3.51 -11.14
C ASP A 70 -14.57 -4.45 -12.27
N GLY A 71 -13.83 -5.53 -12.51
CA GLY A 71 -14.20 -6.57 -13.47
C GLY A 71 -15.52 -7.24 -13.12
N TYR A 72 -15.76 -7.57 -11.84
CA TYR A 72 -17.05 -8.12 -11.43
C TYR A 72 -18.21 -7.12 -11.61
N ILE A 73 -18.01 -5.83 -11.30
CA ILE A 73 -19.03 -4.78 -11.50
C ILE A 73 -19.39 -4.67 -13.00
N PHE A 74 -18.40 -4.71 -13.88
CA PHE A 74 -18.61 -4.57 -15.32
C PHE A 74 -19.25 -5.81 -15.96
N PHE A 75 -18.86 -7.02 -15.56
CA PHE A 75 -19.39 -8.25 -16.17
C PHE A 75 -20.67 -8.78 -15.52
N SER A 76 -21.00 -8.38 -14.28
CA SER A 76 -22.30 -8.71 -13.68
C SER A 76 -23.46 -8.03 -14.39
N THR A 77 -23.29 -6.77 -14.78
CA THR A 77 -24.29 -6.00 -15.55
C THR A 77 -24.51 -6.55 -16.96
N ILE A 78 -23.48 -7.13 -17.60
CA ILE A 78 -23.60 -7.73 -18.94
C ILE A 78 -24.22 -9.15 -18.90
N ARG A 79 -23.98 -9.92 -17.82
CA ARG A 79 -24.56 -11.28 -17.67
C ARG A 79 -26.05 -11.31 -17.33
N GLU A 80 -26.62 -10.18 -16.89
CA GLU A 80 -28.05 -10.06 -16.56
C GLU A 80 -28.94 -9.63 -17.73
N ILE A 81 -28.41 -9.53 -18.96
CA ILE A 81 -29.24 -9.44 -20.16
C ILE A 81 -29.41 -10.87 -20.71
N PRO A 82 -30.45 -11.62 -20.30
CA PRO A 82 -30.82 -12.82 -21.05
C PRO A 82 -31.21 -12.36 -22.46
N ASP A 83 -30.71 -13.05 -23.48
CA ASP A 83 -31.20 -12.93 -24.84
C ASP A 83 -32.75 -13.02 -24.82
N GLN A 84 -33.41 -11.88 -25.05
CA GLN A 84 -34.85 -11.82 -25.36
C GLN A 84 -35.02 -11.61 -26.86
#